data_AF-A0A136KM50-F1
#
_entry.id   AF-A0A136KM50-F1
#
_cell.length_a   1.000
_cell.length_b   1.000
_cell.length_c   1.000
_cell.angle_alpha   90.00
_cell.angle_beta   90.00
_cell.angle_gamma   90.00
#
_symmetry.space_group_name_H-M   'P 1'
#
loop_
_entity.id
_entity.type
_entity.pdbx_description
1 polymer ?
#
loop_
_entity_poly.entity_id
_entity_poly.type
_entity_poly.pdbx_seq_one_letter_code
_entity_poly.pdbx_strand_id
1 'polypeptide(L)' 'MSAGAGAACSSGSLEPSHVMQAAGLTAAESKEGLRFSFGHSNSEQDGVEAAARLVEAIATVRRAARHSGRL' A
#
# COMPACT_ATOMS: atom_id res chain seq x y z
N MET A 1 7.71 6.17 12.34
CA MET A 1 7.18 5.82 11.01
C MET A 1 5.75 5.31 11.12
N SER A 2 4.87 5.71 10.20
CA SER A 2 3.50 5.17 10.07
C SER A 2 3.26 4.75 8.62
N ALA A 3 2.49 3.68 8.41
CA ALA A 3 2.12 3.17 7.09
C ALA A 3 0.61 2.99 7.00
N GLY A 4 0.05 3.20 5.82
CA GLY A 4 -1.39 3.03 5.57
C GLY A 4 -1.69 2.69 4.12
N ALA A 5 -2.76 1.92 3.89
CA ALA A 5 -3.25 1.60 2.55
C ALA A 5 -4.34 2.57 2.09
N GLY A 6 -4.46 2.76 0.77
CA GLY A 6 -5.44 3.60 0.12
C GLY A 6 -6.85 3.02 0.21
N ALA A 7 -7.52 3.28 1.34
CA ALA A 7 -8.96 3.59 1.47
C ALA A 7 -9.33 4.02 2.92
N ALA A 8 -8.41 4.73 3.61
CA ALA A 8 -8.47 5.11 5.03
C ALA A 8 -7.92 4.04 5.97
N CYS A 9 -6.81 4.39 6.61
CA CYS A 9 -5.88 3.52 7.34
C CYS A 9 -6.47 2.71 8.52
N SER A 10 -7.78 2.73 8.79
CA SER A 10 -8.44 1.93 9.83
C SER A 10 -9.98 1.93 9.75
N SER A 11 -10.62 2.47 8.70
CA SER A 11 -12.09 2.72 8.72
C SER A 11 -12.94 1.67 7.98
N GLY A 12 -12.33 0.62 7.41
CA GLY A 12 -13.07 -0.46 6.75
C GLY A 12 -13.81 -0.05 5.47
N SER A 13 -13.52 1.11 4.89
CA SER A 13 -14.16 1.53 3.65
C SER A 13 -13.55 0.80 2.46
N LEU A 14 -14.36 0.06 1.71
CA LEU A 14 -13.99 -0.57 0.43
C LEU A 14 -13.94 0.43 -0.74
N GLU A 15 -14.30 1.69 -0.46
CA GLU A 15 -14.39 2.73 -1.47
C GLU A 15 -13.01 3.27 -1.86
N PRO A 16 -12.77 3.47 -3.17
CA PRO A 16 -11.52 4.00 -3.68
C PRO A 16 -11.19 5.39 -3.13
N SER A 17 -9.90 5.69 -2.99
CA SER A 17 -9.44 7.01 -2.53
C SER A 17 -9.87 8.12 -3.49
N HIS A 18 -10.73 9.04 -3.04
CA HIS A 18 -11.19 10.18 -3.85
C HIS A 18 -10.01 11.08 -4.29
N VAL A 19 -8.94 11.15 -3.50
CA VAL A 19 -7.73 11.92 -3.85
C VAL A 19 -7.00 11.26 -5.02
N MET A 20 -6.87 9.94 -5.00
CA MET A 20 -6.23 9.19 -6.08
C MET A 20 -7.05 9.25 -7.37
N GLN A 21 -8.39 9.20 -7.26
CA GLN A 21 -9.28 9.41 -8.39
C GLN A 21 -9.17 10.83 -8.97
N ALA A 22 -9.11 11.85 -8.11
CA ALA A 22 -8.89 13.24 -8.54
C ALA A 22 -7.52 13.43 -9.22
N ALA A 23 -6.52 12.63 -8.87
CA ALA A 23 -5.23 12.58 -9.55
C ALA A 23 -5.26 11.83 -10.91
N GLY A 24 -6.42 11.33 -11.33
CA GLY A 24 -6.63 10.67 -12.61
C GLY A 24 -6.44 9.14 -12.59
N LEU A 25 -6.27 8.54 -11.41
CA LEU A 25 -6.15 7.08 -11.29
C LEU A 25 -7.52 6.41 -11.39
N THR A 26 -7.57 5.25 -12.02
CA THR A 26 -8.79 4.44 -12.08
C THR A 26 -9.21 3.98 -10.68
N ALA A 27 -10.46 3.54 -10.55
CA ALA A 27 -10.95 2.98 -9.28
C ALA A 27 -10.17 1.73 -8.83
N ALA A 28 -9.61 0.95 -9.78
CA ALA A 28 -8.76 -0.20 -9.47
C ALA A 28 -7.41 0.26 -8.92
N GLU A 29 -6.71 1.16 -9.63
CA GLU A 29 -5.41 1.70 -9.19
C GLU A 29 -5.53 2.47 -7.86
N SER A 30 -6.64 3.17 -7.64
CA SER A 30 -6.93 3.89 -6.40
C SER A 30 -7.06 2.99 -5.17
N LYS A 31 -7.24 1.68 -5.35
CA LYS A 31 -7.28 0.68 -4.27
C LYS A 31 -5.92 0.03 -3.99
N GLU A 32 -4.93 0.24 -4.86
CA GLU A 32 -3.61 -0.39 -4.76
C GLU A 32 -2.57 0.53 -4.10
N GLY A 33 -2.95 1.72 -3.65
CA GLY A 33 -2.05 2.69 -3.04
C GLY A 33 -1.58 2.31 -1.63
N LEU A 34 -0.29 2.56 -1.34
CA LEU A 34 0.29 2.51 0.00
C LEU A 34 0.99 3.85 0.30
N ARG A 35 0.76 4.39 1.50
CA ARG A 35 1.37 5.63 1.99
C ARG A 35 2.28 5.32 3.17
N PHE A 36 3.50 5.81 3.09
CA PHE A 36 4.44 5.84 4.21
C PHE A 36 4.65 7.28 4.67
N SER A 37 4.68 7.49 5.99
CA SER A 37 4.92 8.79 6.59
C SER A 37 6.08 8.66 7.59
N PHE A 38 7.13 9.43 7.34
CA PHE A 38 8.32 9.53 8.17
C PHE A 38 8.27 10.83 8.97
N GLY A 39 8.71 10.78 10.21
CA GLY A 39 8.79 11.96 11.10
C GLY A 39 10.19 12.13 11.66
N HIS A 40 10.37 13.13 12.52
CA HIS A 40 11.66 13.51 13.10
C HIS A 40 12.39 12.39 13.86
N SER A 41 11.66 11.38 14.36
CA SER A 41 12.23 10.24 15.06
C SER A 41 12.65 9.09 14.13
N ASN A 42 12.49 9.24 12.81
CA ASN A 42 12.88 8.21 11.87
C ASN A 42 14.32 8.38 11.40
N SER A 43 14.99 7.24 11.27
CA SER A 43 16.33 7.14 10.70
C SER A 43 16.27 6.72 9.23
N GLU A 44 17.38 6.88 8.52
CA GLU A 44 17.52 6.35 7.15
C GLU A 44 17.36 4.82 7.13
N GLN A 45 17.88 4.15 8.16
CA GLN A 45 17.76 2.70 8.32
C GLN A 45 16.30 2.24 8.41
N ASP A 46 15.41 3.03 9.02
CA ASP A 46 13.97 2.71 9.04
C ASP A 46 13.40 2.65 7.62
N GLY A 47 13.84 3.56 6.74
CA GLY A 47 13.40 3.60 5.34
C GLY A 47 13.93 2.41 4.54
N VAL A 48 15.19 2.04 4.76
CA VAL A 48 15.81 0.86 4.12
C VAL A 48 15.08 -0.42 4.54
N GLU A 49 14.83 -0.58 5.85
CA GLU A 49 14.11 -1.72 6.39
C GLU A 49 12.67 -1.78 5.87
N ALA A 50 11.98 -0.63 5.82
CA ALA A 50 10.64 -0.55 5.26
C ALA A 50 10.57 -0.99 3.79
N ALA A 51 11.54 -0.56 2.98
CA ALA A 51 11.63 -0.92 1.57
C ALA A 51 11.89 -2.44 1.40
N ALA A 52 12.82 -3.02 2.17
CA ALA A 52 13.12 -4.44 2.13
C ALA A 52 11.87 -5.29 2.45
N ARG A 53 11.16 -4.94 3.53
CA ARG A 53 9.92 -5.62 3.93
C ARG A 53 8.81 -5.47 2.89
N LEU A 54 8.69 -4.30 2.27
CA LEU A 54 7.68 -4.06 1.24
C LEU A 54 7.92 -4.95 0.02
N VAL A 55 9.18 -5.11 -0.42
CA VAL A 55 9.53 -6.00 -1.54
C VAL A 55 9.16 -7.45 -1.23
N GLU A 56 9.46 -7.93 -0.02
CA GLU A 56 9.09 -9.28 0.42
C GLU A 56 7.57 -9.50 0.48
N ALA A 57 6.83 -8.51 1.00
CA ALA A 57 5.38 -8.53 1.07
C ALA A 57 4.75 -8.59 -0.33
N ILE A 58 5.21 -7.76 -1.26
CA ILE A 58 4.75 -7.74 -2.66
C ILE A 58 5.00 -9.09 -3.33
N ALA A 59 6.19 -9.68 -3.13
CA ALA A 59 6.51 -11.00 -3.69
C ALA A 59 5.53 -12.06 -3.18
N THR A 60 5.18 -12.01 -1.90
CA THR A 60 4.22 -12.93 -1.27
C THR A 60 2.81 -12.75 -1.83
N VAL A 61 2.30 -11.52 -1.87
CA VAL A 61 0.96 -11.22 -2.39
C VAL A 61 0.84 -11.61 -3.86
N ARG A 62 1.84 -11.28 -4.69
CA ARG A 62 1.85 -11.65 -6.11
C ARG A 62 1.89 -13.16 -6.32
N ARG A 63 2.61 -13.90 -5.48
CA ARG A 63 2.56 -15.37 -5.51
C ARG A 63 1.17 -15.88 -5.17
N ALA A 64 0.55 -15.39 -4.10
CA ALA A 64 -0.79 -15.81 -3.70
C ALA A 64 -1.86 -15.51 -4.77
N ALA A 65 -1.82 -14.31 -5.36
CA ALA A 65 -2.74 -13.91 -6.43
C ALA A 65 -2.65 -14.85 -7.66
N ARG A 66 -1.44 -15.31 -8.02
CA ARG A 66 -1.24 -16.27 -9.11
C ARG A 66 -1.86 -17.65 -8.83
N HIS A 67 -1.96 -18.06 -7.57
CA HIS A 67 -2.59 -19.33 -7.19
C HIS A 67 -4.12 -19.21 -7.11
N SER A 68 -4.64 -18.01 -6.85
CA SER A 68 -6.09 -17.77 -6.72
C SER A 68 -6.80 -17.57 -8.07
N GLY A 69 -6.08 -17.30 -9.16
CA GLY A 69 -6.62 -17.20 -10.53
C GLY A 69 -6.93 -18.54 -11.21
N ARG A 70 -7.18 -19.61 -10.43
CA ARG A 70 -7.50 -20.96 -10.91
C ARG A 70 -8.88 -21.44 -10.42
N LEU A 71 -9.86 -20.54 -10.45
CA LEU A 71 -11.29 -20.80 -10.31
C LEU A 71 -12.04 -20.11 -11.45
#